data_AF-A0A931E435-F1
#
_entry.id   AF-A0A931E435-F1
#
_cell.length_a   1.000
_cell.length_b   1.000
_cell.length_c   1.000
_cell.angle_alpha   90.00
_cell.angle_beta   90.00
_cell.angle_gamma   90.00
#
_symmetry.space_group_name_H-M   'P 1'
#
loop_
_entity.id
_entity.type
_entity.pdbx_description
1 polymer ?
#
loop_
_entity_poly.entity_id
_entity_poly.type
_entity_poly.pdbx_seq_one_letter_code
_entity_poly.pdbx_strand_id
1 'polypeptide(L)'
;MSELRLVAPAVVVWAAAALVIVHGWGLAAVLSCGAAAYLCVVRQEGLAILTAGLGLISAAVAKVRVSIARSWDFTGGVVGAVAGEPKELTGGTWLVLVRPEGYPDAVPVFARDLPDGVVTGAIVSSQGRVGESTIPGVGSATISGAVEVLHGPTGVAALAGEVRANFVAAVHAFVGRDSVGLIPGMVLGDTSAQTVEEKQEYIATGLSHLSAVSGSNCMYVAAAALFVARMARLGLRAQLVCAGVALMVYAALVGPQPSVLRATVSGLVGLVAIISSSRAEPIHALCLSVVGLVLVDSGLAVDYAFALSVAATAGIIALSPVIYRAIAYVCVPIRAPDLLLRVVAVAIAADMVTAPIIAAMVGRVSLVSVLANVAAAPVTGLITVLGFVAAVLAQIPVLDFLAAPVLWVIHPLTWWIRNVARVLAGVGWATVPAKPTSVCLIYGWILAAILAPRQLRGMRPKRRCRGAE
;
A
#
# COMPACT_ATOMS: atom_id res chain seq x y z
N MET A 1 -15.48 -12.92 20.12
CA MET A 1 -15.16 -13.82 18.98
C MET A 1 -15.94 -13.49 17.70
N SER A 2 -16.90 -12.55 17.69
CA SER A 2 -17.54 -12.05 16.46
C SER A 2 -16.57 -11.30 15.54
N GLU A 3 -15.48 -10.76 16.10
CA GLU A 3 -14.57 -9.81 15.44
C GLU A 3 -13.75 -10.42 14.27
N LEU A 4 -13.62 -11.75 14.20
CA LEU A 4 -12.73 -12.43 13.25
C LEU A 4 -13.46 -13.26 12.18
N ARG A 5 -14.80 -13.12 12.07
CA ARG A 5 -15.61 -13.97 11.19
C ARG A 5 -15.23 -13.84 9.71
N LEU A 6 -14.89 -12.65 9.23
CA LEU A 6 -14.52 -12.45 7.82
C LEU A 6 -13.06 -12.81 7.49
N VAL A 7 -12.23 -13.12 8.50
CA VAL A 7 -10.81 -13.43 8.28
C VAL A 7 -10.64 -14.72 7.50
N ALA A 8 -11.34 -15.80 7.90
CA ALA A 8 -11.26 -17.08 7.19
C ALA A 8 -11.71 -16.98 5.71
N PRO A 9 -12.87 -16.38 5.39
CA PRO A 9 -13.27 -16.12 4.01
C PRO A 9 -12.24 -15.31 3.22
N ALA A 10 -11.71 -14.21 3.78
CA ALA A 10 -10.75 -13.35 3.09
C ALA A 10 -9.44 -14.08 2.79
N VAL A 11 -8.92 -14.86 3.74
CA VAL A 11 -7.71 -15.66 3.57
C VAL A 11 -7.92 -16.74 2.51
N VAL A 12 -9.06 -17.44 2.53
CA VAL A 12 -9.37 -18.48 1.54
C VAL A 12 -9.56 -17.88 0.15
N VAL A 13 -10.26 -16.74 0.01
CA VAL A 13 -10.43 -16.04 -1.27
C VAL A 13 -9.07 -15.66 -1.87
N TRP A 14 -8.19 -15.07 -1.06
CA TRP A 14 -6.86 -14.68 -1.51
C TRP A 14 -6.03 -15.91 -1.89
N ALA A 15 -5.91 -16.89 -0.99
CA ALA A 15 -5.10 -18.08 -1.21
C ALA A 15 -5.62 -18.91 -2.40
N ALA A 16 -6.94 -19.00 -2.61
CA ALA A 16 -7.52 -19.67 -3.76
C ALA A 16 -7.11 -18.99 -5.08
N ALA A 17 -7.22 -17.67 -5.18
CA ALA A 17 -6.79 -16.93 -6.38
C ALA A 17 -5.28 -17.11 -6.65
N ALA A 18 -4.45 -16.98 -5.61
CA ALA A 18 -3.00 -17.17 -5.73
C ALA A 18 -2.64 -18.61 -6.16
N LEU A 19 -3.29 -19.62 -5.59
CA LEU A 19 -3.07 -21.02 -5.96
C LEU A 19 -3.48 -21.30 -7.42
N VAL A 20 -4.59 -20.72 -7.90
CA VAL A 20 -4.99 -20.87 -9.30
C VAL A 20 -3.91 -20.32 -10.24
N ILE A 21 -3.36 -19.15 -9.90
CA ILE A 21 -2.33 -18.50 -10.72
C ILE A 21 -1.03 -19.31 -10.74
N VAL A 22 -0.56 -19.79 -9.59
CA VAL A 22 0.75 -20.43 -9.47
C VAL A 22 0.73 -21.94 -9.77
N HIS A 23 -0.30 -22.66 -9.30
CA HIS A 23 -0.35 -24.12 -9.32
C HIS A 23 -1.60 -24.69 -10.03
N GLY A 24 -2.53 -23.84 -10.45
CA GLY A 24 -3.77 -24.24 -11.11
C GLY A 24 -4.94 -24.50 -10.15
N TRP A 25 -6.10 -24.78 -10.76
CA TRP A 25 -7.41 -24.83 -10.09
C TRP A 25 -7.56 -25.93 -9.02
N GLY A 26 -6.92 -27.09 -9.20
CA GLY A 26 -7.14 -28.25 -8.34
C GLY A 26 -6.85 -27.97 -6.86
N LEU A 27 -5.69 -27.34 -6.57
CA LEU A 27 -5.30 -27.02 -5.20
C LEU A 27 -6.19 -25.95 -4.56
N ALA A 28 -6.67 -24.98 -5.34
CA ALA A 28 -7.58 -23.95 -4.84
C ALA A 28 -8.94 -24.53 -4.41
N ALA A 29 -9.47 -25.51 -5.17
CA ALA A 29 -10.69 -26.22 -4.81
C ALA A 29 -10.50 -27.05 -3.53
N VAL A 30 -9.39 -27.79 -3.42
CA VAL A 30 -9.06 -28.57 -2.22
C VAL A 30 -8.93 -27.67 -0.99
N LEU A 31 -8.25 -26.52 -1.11
CA LEU A 31 -8.14 -25.55 -0.02
C LEU A 31 -9.52 -25.04 0.43
N SER A 32 -10.37 -24.65 -0.53
CA SER A 32 -11.70 -24.09 -0.24
C SER A 32 -12.61 -25.11 0.46
N CYS A 33 -12.63 -26.36 -0.03
CA CYS A 33 -13.40 -27.44 0.58
C CYS A 33 -12.82 -27.87 1.93
N GLY A 34 -11.49 -27.93 2.06
CA GLY A 34 -10.82 -28.29 3.32
C GLY A 34 -11.07 -27.27 4.43
N ALA A 35 -10.98 -25.98 4.11
CA ALA A 35 -11.32 -24.91 5.05
C ALA A 35 -12.79 -24.98 5.51
N ALA A 36 -13.70 -25.27 4.58
CA ALA A 36 -15.12 -25.45 4.89
C ALA A 36 -15.37 -26.66 5.79
N ALA A 37 -14.74 -27.80 5.49
CA ALA A 37 -14.84 -29.01 6.29
C ALA A 37 -14.36 -28.76 7.73
N TYR A 38 -13.23 -28.07 7.91
CA TYR A 38 -12.74 -27.67 9.23
C TYR A 38 -13.75 -26.79 9.98
N LEU A 39 -14.34 -25.79 9.31
CA LEU A 39 -15.33 -24.91 9.92
C LEU A 39 -16.64 -25.65 10.29
N CYS A 40 -17.05 -26.65 9.52
CA CYS A 40 -18.15 -27.54 9.88
C CYS A 40 -17.82 -28.36 11.14
N VAL A 41 -16.59 -28.89 11.27
CA VAL A 41 -16.15 -29.63 12.47
C VAL A 41 -16.21 -28.74 13.72
N VAL A 42 -15.87 -27.45 13.60
CA VAL A 42 -15.95 -26.47 14.71
C VAL A 42 -17.38 -25.92 14.90
N ARG A 43 -18.40 -26.52 14.25
CA ARG A 43 -19.82 -26.15 14.33
C ARG A 43 -20.10 -24.70 13.92
N GLN A 44 -19.39 -24.19 12.92
CA GLN A 44 -19.57 -22.86 12.32
C GLN A 44 -20.12 -22.99 10.88
N GLU A 45 -21.27 -23.62 10.72
CA GLU A 45 -21.83 -24.02 9.41
C GLU A 45 -22.07 -22.83 8.46
N GLY A 46 -22.65 -21.73 8.95
CA GLY A 46 -22.86 -20.53 8.12
C GLY A 46 -21.55 -19.92 7.61
N LEU A 47 -20.50 -19.97 8.43
CA LEU A 47 -19.17 -19.49 8.04
C LEU A 47 -18.49 -20.46 7.08
N ALA A 48 -18.71 -21.77 7.23
CA ALA A 48 -18.22 -22.79 6.30
C ALA A 48 -18.77 -22.58 4.89
N ILE A 49 -20.08 -22.36 4.76
CA ILE A 49 -20.75 -22.10 3.48
C ILE A 49 -20.20 -20.82 2.84
N LEU A 50 -20.10 -19.73 3.61
CA LEU A 50 -19.57 -18.47 3.11
C LEU A 50 -18.12 -18.60 2.63
N THR A 51 -17.28 -19.28 3.41
CA THR A 51 -15.86 -19.49 3.10
C THR A 51 -15.67 -20.36 1.86
N ALA A 52 -16.43 -21.46 1.76
CA ALA A 52 -16.41 -22.35 0.60
C ALA A 52 -16.89 -21.62 -0.66
N GLY A 53 -18.03 -20.95 -0.58
CA GLY A 53 -18.65 -20.25 -1.70
C GLY A 53 -17.74 -19.15 -2.24
N LEU A 54 -17.25 -18.27 -1.38
CA LEU A 54 -16.34 -17.20 -1.81
C LEU A 54 -15.00 -17.76 -2.32
N GLY A 55 -14.46 -18.80 -1.68
CA GLY A 55 -13.23 -19.47 -2.14
C GLY A 55 -13.36 -20.06 -3.54
N LEU A 56 -14.45 -20.79 -3.81
CA LEU A 56 -14.73 -21.37 -5.12
C LEU A 56 -15.02 -20.31 -6.18
N ILE A 57 -15.75 -19.24 -5.84
CA ILE A 57 -15.97 -18.10 -6.74
C ILE A 57 -14.62 -17.45 -7.10
N SER A 58 -13.77 -17.18 -6.10
CA SER A 58 -12.43 -16.63 -6.32
C SER A 58 -11.60 -17.51 -7.25
N ALA A 59 -11.58 -18.83 -7.00
CA ALA A 59 -10.88 -19.79 -7.84
C ALA A 59 -11.43 -19.81 -9.27
N ALA A 60 -12.76 -19.76 -9.44
CA ALA A 60 -13.40 -19.74 -10.75
C ALA A 60 -13.07 -18.46 -11.53
N VAL A 61 -13.17 -17.29 -10.88
CA VAL A 61 -12.82 -16.00 -11.50
C VAL A 61 -11.35 -15.98 -11.92
N ALA A 62 -10.43 -16.37 -11.02
CA ALA A 62 -9.01 -16.45 -11.34
C ALA A 62 -8.75 -17.42 -12.52
N LYS A 63 -9.45 -18.57 -12.55
CA LYS A 63 -9.30 -19.56 -13.63
C LYS A 63 -9.77 -18.99 -14.97
N VAL A 64 -10.92 -18.30 -14.99
CA VAL A 64 -11.44 -17.65 -16.20
C VAL A 64 -10.45 -16.60 -16.71
N ARG A 65 -9.94 -15.74 -15.82
CA ARG A 65 -8.96 -14.70 -16.20
C ARG A 65 -7.65 -15.30 -16.73
N VAL A 66 -7.11 -16.32 -16.07
CA VAL A 66 -5.90 -17.04 -16.55
C VAL A 66 -6.18 -17.74 -17.89
N SER A 67 -7.37 -18.30 -18.09
CA SER A 67 -7.75 -18.92 -19.37
C SER A 67 -7.80 -17.90 -20.50
N ILE A 68 -8.40 -16.73 -20.27
CA ILE A 68 -8.45 -15.63 -21.25
C ILE A 68 -7.01 -15.18 -21.58
N ALA A 69 -6.16 -15.00 -20.57
CA ALA A 69 -4.78 -14.59 -20.77
C ALA A 69 -3.97 -15.59 -21.63
N ARG A 70 -4.16 -16.90 -21.40
CA ARG A 70 -3.48 -17.96 -22.17
C ARG A 70 -3.96 -18.09 -23.61
N SER A 71 -5.22 -17.74 -23.89
CA SER A 71 -5.76 -17.74 -25.25
C SER A 71 -5.40 -16.49 -26.06
N TRP A 72 -4.76 -15.50 -25.43
CA TRP A 72 -4.46 -14.24 -26.10
C TRP A 72 -3.30 -14.40 -27.10
N ASP A 73 -3.51 -13.89 -28.31
CA ASP A 73 -2.49 -13.89 -29.35
C ASP A 73 -1.71 -12.57 -29.36
N PHE A 74 -0.40 -12.66 -29.16
CA PHE A 74 0.53 -11.53 -29.16
C PHE A 74 1.30 -11.36 -30.48
N THR A 75 0.95 -12.14 -31.52
CA THR A 75 1.68 -12.14 -32.81
C THR A 75 1.70 -10.76 -33.50
N GLY A 76 0.68 -9.93 -33.27
CA GLY A 76 0.61 -8.55 -33.77
C GLY A 76 1.26 -7.48 -32.88
N GLY A 77 1.90 -7.88 -31.78
CA GLY A 77 2.31 -6.99 -30.70
C GLY A 77 1.16 -6.69 -29.72
N VAL A 78 1.32 -5.62 -28.95
CA VAL A 78 0.33 -5.18 -27.96
C VAL A 78 -0.03 -3.72 -28.18
N VAL A 79 -1.32 -3.42 -28.13
CA VAL A 79 -1.83 -2.05 -28.12
C VAL A 79 -2.68 -1.88 -26.87
N GLY A 80 -2.42 -0.83 -26.09
CA GLY A 80 -3.15 -0.61 -24.85
C GLY A 80 -2.76 0.67 -24.12
N ALA A 81 -3.47 0.94 -23.05
CA ALA A 81 -3.19 2.09 -22.19
C ALA A 81 -2.01 1.81 -21.26
N VAL A 82 -1.12 2.77 -21.09
CA VAL A 82 -0.03 2.70 -20.10
C VAL A 82 -0.61 2.67 -18.69
N ALA A 83 -0.33 1.60 -17.94
CA ALA A 83 -0.81 1.34 -16.60
C ALA A 83 0.24 1.76 -15.55
N GLY A 84 0.18 3.01 -15.13
CA GLY A 84 1.11 3.58 -14.14
C GLY A 84 2.39 4.14 -14.78
N GLU A 85 3.24 4.76 -13.96
CA GLU A 85 4.45 5.41 -14.43
C GLU A 85 5.50 4.40 -14.93
N PRO A 86 6.12 4.64 -16.11
CA PRO A 86 7.26 3.85 -16.58
C PRO A 86 8.39 3.83 -15.55
N LYS A 87 9.01 2.66 -15.37
CA LYS A 87 10.08 2.48 -14.40
C LYS A 87 11.38 2.20 -15.12
N GLU A 88 12.39 3.01 -14.86
CA GLU A 88 13.76 2.72 -15.28
C GLU A 88 14.32 1.56 -14.45
N LEU A 89 14.85 0.55 -15.14
CA LEU A 89 15.56 -0.59 -14.57
C LEU A 89 17.07 -0.37 -14.68
N THR A 90 17.82 -1.14 -13.90
CA THR A 90 19.28 -1.16 -13.96
C THR A 90 19.76 -1.47 -15.38
N GLY A 91 20.61 -0.61 -15.94
CA GLY A 91 21.15 -0.78 -17.30
C GLY A 91 20.38 -0.04 -18.40
N GLY A 92 19.58 0.98 -18.04
CA GLY A 92 18.94 1.88 -19.01
C GLY A 92 17.77 1.25 -19.76
N THR A 93 17.20 0.14 -19.25
CA THR A 93 15.99 -0.47 -19.82
C THR A 93 14.77 0.04 -19.06
N TRP A 94 13.72 0.39 -19.77
CA TRP A 94 12.46 0.85 -19.21
C TRP A 94 11.43 -0.27 -19.16
N LEU A 95 10.75 -0.37 -18.02
CA LEU A 95 9.57 -1.20 -17.84
C LEU A 95 8.32 -0.33 -18.00
N VAL A 96 7.54 -0.60 -19.03
CA VAL A 96 6.23 0.01 -19.28
C VAL A 96 5.16 -1.08 -19.12
N LEU A 97 4.23 -0.88 -18.21
CA LEU A 97 3.08 -1.77 -18.07
C LEU A 97 2.00 -1.31 -19.05
N VAL A 98 1.62 -2.15 -20.01
CA VAL A 98 0.59 -1.82 -21.01
C VAL A 98 -0.63 -2.67 -20.73
N ARG A 99 -1.81 -2.05 -20.56
CA ARG A 99 -3.08 -2.73 -20.37
C ARG A 99 -3.87 -2.76 -21.69
N PRO A 100 -3.86 -3.89 -22.40
CA PRO A 100 -4.62 -4.05 -23.64
C PRO A 100 -6.12 -4.14 -23.32
N GLU A 101 -6.95 -3.65 -24.23
CA GLU A 101 -8.39 -3.80 -24.10
C GLU A 101 -8.79 -5.28 -24.22
N GLY A 102 -9.59 -5.79 -23.29
CA GLY A 102 -10.02 -7.19 -23.25
C GLY A 102 -9.01 -8.18 -22.66
N TYR A 103 -7.74 -7.81 -22.52
CA TYR A 103 -6.74 -8.64 -21.82
C TYR A 103 -6.85 -8.42 -20.30
N PRO A 104 -6.84 -9.50 -19.49
CA PRO A 104 -7.19 -9.41 -18.08
C PRO A 104 -6.06 -8.86 -17.20
N ASP A 105 -4.86 -8.61 -17.71
CA ASP A 105 -3.71 -8.17 -16.90
C ASP A 105 -2.98 -6.98 -17.54
N ALA A 106 -1.98 -6.42 -16.88
CA ALA A 106 -1.03 -5.52 -17.53
C ALA A 106 0.14 -6.35 -18.11
N VAL A 107 0.49 -6.11 -19.37
CA VAL A 107 1.60 -6.76 -20.06
C VAL A 107 2.89 -5.95 -19.80
N PRO A 108 3.93 -6.55 -19.21
CA PRO A 108 5.24 -5.93 -19.08
C PRO A 108 5.91 -5.77 -20.44
N VAL A 109 6.17 -4.52 -20.82
CA VAL A 109 6.92 -4.16 -22.02
C VAL A 109 8.29 -3.61 -21.60
N PHE A 110 9.35 -4.26 -22.06
CA PHE A 110 10.73 -3.85 -21.85
C PHE A 110 11.25 -3.11 -23.08
N ALA A 111 11.50 -1.81 -22.92
CA ALA A 111 11.98 -0.93 -23.98
C ALA A 111 13.37 -0.38 -23.62
N ARG A 112 14.27 -0.24 -24.60
CA ARG A 112 15.59 0.39 -24.36
C ARG A 112 15.49 1.90 -24.31
N ASP A 113 14.66 2.46 -25.18
CA ASP A 113 14.40 3.89 -25.24
C ASP A 113 12.92 4.13 -24.91
N LEU A 114 12.66 5.18 -24.13
CA LEU A 114 11.31 5.61 -23.79
C LEU A 114 10.99 6.89 -24.58
N PRO A 115 10.08 6.83 -25.57
CA PRO A 115 9.66 8.03 -26.29
C PRO A 115 9.01 9.07 -25.36
N ASP A 116 9.14 10.34 -25.73
CA ASP A 116 8.39 11.41 -25.09
C ASP A 116 6.89 11.15 -25.23
N GLY A 117 6.14 11.34 -24.15
CA GLY A 117 4.69 11.13 -24.11
C GLY A 117 4.23 9.75 -23.65
N VAL A 118 5.13 8.82 -23.31
CA VAL A 118 4.76 7.59 -22.59
C VAL A 118 4.45 7.92 -21.13
N VAL A 119 3.22 8.36 -20.89
CA VAL A 119 2.68 8.70 -19.57
C VAL A 119 1.49 7.83 -19.22
N THR A 120 1.15 7.75 -17.93
CA THR A 120 0.00 6.98 -17.46
C THR A 120 -1.27 7.34 -18.24
N GLY A 121 -1.93 6.34 -18.83
CA GLY A 121 -3.14 6.49 -19.63
C GLY A 121 -2.93 6.82 -21.10
N ALA A 122 -1.70 7.08 -21.57
CA ALA A 122 -1.40 7.19 -22.99
C ALA A 122 -1.63 5.84 -23.68
N ILE A 123 -2.11 5.87 -24.93
CA ILE A 123 -2.29 4.65 -25.74
C ILE A 123 -1.00 4.40 -26.51
N VAL A 124 -0.39 3.25 -26.24
CA VAL A 124 0.88 2.84 -26.84
C VAL A 124 0.71 1.54 -27.62
N SER A 125 1.50 1.42 -28.67
CA SER A 125 1.75 0.17 -29.40
C SER A 125 3.15 -0.32 -29.06
N SER A 126 3.31 -1.62 -28.86
CA SER A 126 4.62 -2.23 -28.79
C SER A 126 4.65 -3.52 -29.60
N GLN A 127 5.62 -3.59 -30.51
CA GLN A 127 5.93 -4.78 -31.27
C GLN A 127 7.33 -5.24 -30.88
N GLY A 128 7.46 -6.55 -30.66
CA GLY A 128 8.71 -7.09 -30.16
C GLY A 128 8.65 -8.59 -29.92
N ARG A 129 9.74 -9.10 -29.35
CA ARG A 129 9.83 -10.51 -28.99
C ARG A 129 8.96 -10.78 -27.78
N VAL A 130 8.01 -11.70 -27.93
CA VAL A 130 7.21 -12.22 -26.83
C VAL A 130 8.06 -13.21 -26.03
N GLY A 131 8.14 -13.00 -24.72
CA GLY A 131 8.78 -13.89 -23.76
C GLY A 131 7.81 -14.32 -22.67
N GLU A 132 8.26 -15.20 -21.79
CA GLU A 132 7.51 -15.59 -20.60
C GLU A 132 8.03 -14.88 -19.35
N SER A 133 7.11 -14.38 -18.52
CA SER A 133 7.37 -13.78 -17.23
C SER A 133 7.78 -14.84 -16.23
N THR A 134 8.85 -14.57 -15.49
CA THR A 134 9.25 -15.36 -14.33
C THR A 134 8.50 -14.95 -13.06
N ILE A 135 7.79 -13.82 -13.09
CA ILE A 135 6.99 -13.32 -11.97
C ILE A 135 5.57 -13.88 -12.12
N PRO A 136 4.99 -14.49 -11.06
CA PRO A 136 3.61 -14.94 -11.07
C PRO A 136 2.64 -13.78 -11.38
N GLY A 137 1.73 -14.01 -12.31
CA GLY A 137 0.70 -13.06 -12.73
C GLY A 137 -0.44 -13.80 -13.43
N VAL A 138 -1.55 -13.10 -13.70
CA VAL A 138 -2.65 -13.69 -14.47
C VAL A 138 -2.17 -13.93 -15.92
N GLY A 139 -1.42 -12.96 -16.44
CA GLY A 139 -0.65 -13.10 -17.66
C GLY A 139 0.75 -13.64 -17.43
N SER A 140 1.24 -14.48 -18.34
CA SER A 140 2.64 -14.91 -18.38
C SER A 140 3.43 -14.25 -19.51
N ALA A 141 2.81 -13.47 -20.39
CA ALA A 141 3.52 -12.87 -21.51
C ALA A 141 4.28 -11.59 -21.11
N THR A 142 5.48 -11.42 -21.66
CA THR A 142 6.23 -10.17 -21.64
C THR A 142 6.62 -9.80 -23.06
N ILE A 143 6.83 -8.52 -23.35
CA ILE A 143 7.24 -8.05 -24.68
C ILE A 143 8.55 -7.29 -24.53
N SER A 144 9.54 -7.63 -25.34
CA SER A 144 10.78 -6.87 -25.46
C SER A 144 10.84 -6.22 -26.84
N GLY A 145 10.68 -4.90 -26.91
CA GLY A 145 10.47 -4.20 -28.17
C GLY A 145 10.48 -2.69 -28.04
N ALA A 146 10.27 -2.01 -29.16
CA ALA A 146 10.06 -0.56 -29.17
C ALA A 146 8.64 -0.24 -28.69
N VAL A 147 8.48 0.92 -28.06
CA VAL A 147 7.19 1.49 -27.69
C VAL A 147 6.94 2.68 -28.59
N GLU A 148 5.74 2.77 -29.15
CA GLU A 148 5.29 3.90 -29.97
C GLU A 148 4.03 4.48 -29.35
N VAL A 149 4.00 5.80 -29.14
CA VAL A 149 2.83 6.50 -28.63
C VAL A 149 1.87 6.74 -29.78
N LEU A 150 0.70 6.11 -29.74
CA LEU A 150 -0.34 6.33 -30.74
C LEU A 150 -1.12 7.61 -30.44
N HIS A 151 -1.54 7.77 -29.18
CA HIS A 151 -2.31 8.92 -28.73
C HIS A 151 -2.00 9.22 -27.26
N GLY A 152 -2.04 10.51 -26.89
CA GLY A 152 -1.91 10.94 -25.50
C GLY A 152 -3.05 10.43 -24.59
N PRO A 153 -2.93 10.61 -23.27
CA PRO A 153 -3.99 10.21 -22.35
C PRO A 153 -5.28 10.97 -22.64
N THR A 154 -6.42 10.32 -22.43
CA THR A 154 -7.76 10.93 -22.60
C THR A 154 -8.60 10.81 -21.33
N GLY A 155 -9.60 11.68 -21.18
CA GLY A 155 -10.57 11.61 -20.08
C GLY A 155 -9.93 11.83 -18.71
N VAL A 156 -10.25 10.96 -17.75
CA VAL A 156 -9.77 11.08 -16.35
C VAL A 156 -8.25 10.99 -16.26
N ALA A 157 -7.61 10.17 -17.11
CA ALA A 157 -6.15 10.06 -17.11
C ALA A 157 -5.47 11.34 -17.62
N ALA A 158 -6.07 12.02 -18.60
CA ALA A 158 -5.57 13.30 -19.09
C ALA A 158 -5.65 14.37 -18.00
N LEU A 159 -6.82 14.49 -17.36
CA LEU A 159 -7.04 15.41 -16.25
C LEU A 159 -6.07 15.13 -15.08
N ALA A 160 -5.86 13.84 -14.75
CA ALA A 160 -4.91 13.45 -13.71
C ALA A 160 -3.47 13.84 -14.07
N GLY A 161 -3.09 13.69 -15.34
CA GLY A 161 -1.81 14.13 -15.89
C GLY A 161 -1.62 15.64 -15.79
N GLU A 162 -2.64 16.42 -16.17
CA GLU A 162 -2.62 17.89 -16.07
C GLU A 162 -2.48 18.36 -14.61
N VAL A 163 -3.27 17.79 -13.69
CA VAL A 163 -3.19 18.13 -12.26
C VAL A 163 -1.80 17.85 -11.70
N ARG A 164 -1.21 16.70 -12.08
CA ARG A 164 0.15 16.31 -11.69
C ARG A 164 1.18 17.27 -12.27
N ALA A 165 1.09 17.60 -13.56
CA ALA A 165 1.99 18.51 -14.24
C ALA A 165 1.97 19.92 -13.61
N ASN A 166 0.79 20.46 -13.33
CA ASN A 166 0.63 21.76 -12.67
C ASN A 166 1.26 21.77 -11.27
N PHE A 167 1.04 20.71 -10.50
CA PHE A 167 1.63 20.59 -9.17
C PHE A 167 3.15 20.44 -9.20
N VAL A 168 3.67 19.60 -10.10
CA VAL A 168 5.12 19.42 -10.29
C VAL A 168 5.78 20.73 -10.72
N ALA A 169 5.16 21.48 -11.64
CA ALA A 169 5.65 22.80 -12.04
C ALA A 169 5.71 23.79 -10.86
N ALA A 170 4.68 23.85 -10.03
CA ALA A 170 4.68 24.68 -8.82
C ALA A 170 5.78 24.26 -7.83
N VAL A 171 5.99 22.94 -7.62
CA VAL A 171 7.08 22.43 -6.78
C VAL A 171 8.45 22.84 -7.34
N HIS A 172 8.68 22.68 -8.65
CA HIS A 172 9.93 23.10 -9.29
C HIS A 172 10.19 24.62 -9.19
N ALA A 173 9.14 25.43 -9.24
CA ALA A 173 9.25 26.88 -9.18
C ALA A 173 9.66 27.39 -7.78
N PHE A 174 9.16 26.74 -6.72
CA PHE A 174 9.26 27.26 -5.35
C PHE A 174 10.17 26.44 -4.42
N VAL A 175 10.63 25.27 -4.83
CA VAL A 175 11.38 24.32 -3.99
C VAL A 175 12.73 23.96 -4.62
N GLY A 176 13.79 23.91 -3.81
CA GLY A 176 15.14 23.54 -4.27
C GLY A 176 15.21 22.10 -4.79
N ARG A 177 16.18 21.82 -5.69
CA ARG A 177 16.36 20.55 -6.43
C ARG A 177 16.21 19.32 -5.56
N ASP A 178 16.96 19.30 -4.46
CA ASP A 178 16.46 19.17 -3.11
C ASP A 178 15.15 18.38 -3.06
N SER A 179 14.03 18.98 -2.67
CA SER A 179 12.81 18.22 -2.34
C SER A 179 11.89 17.90 -3.51
N VAL A 180 12.30 18.17 -4.76
CA VAL A 180 11.41 18.04 -5.92
C VAL A 180 11.07 16.58 -6.25
N GLY A 181 11.94 15.62 -5.93
CA GLY A 181 11.63 14.20 -6.09
C GLY A 181 10.63 13.65 -5.06
N LEU A 182 10.67 14.15 -3.82
CA LEU A 182 9.92 13.56 -2.71
C LEU A 182 8.50 14.13 -2.58
N ILE A 183 8.30 15.43 -2.79
CA ILE A 183 6.98 16.08 -2.60
C ILE A 183 5.91 15.52 -3.56
N PRO A 184 6.14 15.48 -4.89
CA PRO A 184 5.18 14.90 -5.83
C PRO A 184 4.91 13.42 -5.57
N GLY A 185 5.94 12.67 -5.17
CA GLY A 185 5.85 11.25 -4.83
C GLY A 185 4.97 11.00 -3.61
N MET A 186 5.14 11.78 -2.54
CA MET A 186 4.35 11.68 -1.32
C MET A 186 2.88 12.04 -1.50
N VAL A 187 2.58 13.01 -2.38
CA VAL A 187 1.22 13.58 -2.52
C VAL A 187 0.42 12.89 -3.63
N LEU A 188 0.98 12.86 -4.85
CA LEU A 188 0.31 12.37 -6.07
C LEU A 188 0.90 11.05 -6.60
N GLY A 189 1.98 10.56 -5.98
CA GLY A 189 2.60 9.29 -6.35
C GLY A 189 3.53 9.41 -7.54
N ASP A 190 3.95 10.63 -7.88
CA ASP A 190 4.89 10.88 -8.96
C ASP A 190 6.32 10.70 -8.48
N THR A 191 6.96 9.64 -8.96
CA THR A 191 8.35 9.30 -8.57
C THR A 191 9.34 9.50 -9.71
N SER A 192 8.91 10.20 -10.78
CA SER A 192 9.72 10.45 -11.97
C SER A 192 10.95 11.32 -11.67
N ALA A 193 10.80 12.29 -10.77
CA ALA A 193 11.87 13.21 -10.38
C ALA A 193 12.85 12.65 -9.33
N GLN A 194 12.66 11.41 -8.84
CA GLN A 194 13.55 10.79 -7.87
C GLN A 194 14.73 10.10 -8.56
N THR A 195 15.95 10.37 -8.11
CA THR A 195 17.14 9.69 -8.67
C THR A 195 17.19 8.22 -8.26
N VAL A 196 18.00 7.43 -8.98
CA VAL A 196 18.20 6.01 -8.64
C VAL A 196 18.75 5.88 -7.22
N GLU A 197 19.67 6.75 -6.83
CA GLU A 197 20.27 6.78 -5.48
C GLU A 197 19.22 7.04 -4.41
N GLU A 198 18.35 8.04 -4.60
CA GLU A 198 17.27 8.33 -3.64
C GLU A 198 16.33 7.13 -3.47
N LYS A 199 15.96 6.49 -4.58
CA LYS A 199 15.14 5.26 -4.55
C LYS A 199 15.83 4.16 -3.76
N GLN A 200 17.14 3.96 -3.93
CA GLN A 200 17.91 2.98 -3.17
C GLN A 200 18.00 3.34 -1.68
N GLU A 201 18.21 4.61 -1.34
CA GLU A 201 18.22 5.08 0.06
C GLU A 201 16.87 4.80 0.75
N TYR A 202 15.75 5.07 0.07
CA TYR A 202 14.40 4.79 0.60
C TYR A 202 14.12 3.29 0.72
N ILE A 203 14.58 2.47 -0.22
CA ILE A 203 14.47 1.01 -0.12
C ILE A 203 15.31 0.50 1.07
N ALA A 204 16.56 0.96 1.20
CA ALA A 204 17.49 0.53 2.25
C ALA A 204 17.03 0.89 3.66
N THR A 205 16.30 2.00 3.79
CA THR A 205 15.74 2.48 5.07
C THR A 205 14.30 2.08 5.32
N GLY A 206 13.66 1.35 4.41
CA GLY A 206 12.25 0.97 4.53
C GLY A 206 11.27 2.13 4.35
N LEU A 207 11.72 3.29 3.86
CA LEU A 207 10.92 4.49 3.61
C LEU A 207 10.32 4.56 2.20
N SER A 208 10.51 3.53 1.37
CA SER A 208 9.96 3.45 0.00
C SER A 208 8.44 3.57 -0.07
N HIS A 209 7.73 3.22 1.00
CA HIS A 209 6.28 3.40 1.09
C HIS A 209 5.86 4.86 1.35
N LEU A 210 6.79 5.73 1.78
CA LEU A 210 6.59 7.18 1.87
C LEU A 210 6.94 7.88 0.56
N SER A 211 7.94 7.38 -0.17
CA SER A 211 8.34 7.98 -1.45
C SER A 211 7.29 7.80 -2.55
N ALA A 212 6.27 6.97 -2.32
CA ALA A 212 5.10 6.77 -3.15
C ALA A 212 3.81 6.96 -2.33
N VAL A 213 2.66 6.94 -2.99
CA VAL A 213 1.36 7.10 -2.31
C VAL A 213 1.05 5.88 -1.45
N SER A 214 0.72 6.14 -0.19
CA SER A 214 0.35 5.14 0.79
C SER A 214 -1.14 5.20 1.15
N GLY A 215 -1.62 4.17 1.86
CA GLY A 215 -3.01 4.13 2.33
C GLY A 215 -3.36 5.23 3.34
N SER A 216 -2.39 5.79 4.07
CA SER A 216 -2.64 6.90 4.99
C SER A 216 -2.98 8.20 4.26
N ASN A 217 -2.46 8.40 3.04
CA ASN A 217 -2.86 9.53 2.19
C ASN A 217 -4.36 9.53 1.92
N CYS A 218 -4.94 8.36 1.62
CA CYS A 218 -6.39 8.21 1.46
C CYS A 218 -7.14 8.60 2.74
N MET A 219 -6.64 8.20 3.91
CA MET A 219 -7.24 8.58 5.19
C MET A 219 -7.17 10.09 5.43
N TYR A 220 -6.05 10.74 5.10
CA TYR A 220 -5.91 12.20 5.20
C TYR A 220 -6.86 12.94 4.26
N VAL A 221 -7.04 12.46 3.02
CA VAL A 221 -8.01 13.02 2.06
C VAL A 221 -9.44 12.89 2.58
N ALA A 222 -9.84 11.70 3.04
CA ALA A 222 -11.16 11.50 3.62
C ALA A 222 -11.39 12.38 4.87
N ALA A 223 -10.41 12.48 5.76
CA ALA A 223 -10.50 13.31 6.96
C ALA A 223 -10.62 14.80 6.63
N ALA A 224 -9.84 15.29 5.67
CA ALA A 224 -9.91 16.66 5.19
C ALA A 224 -11.28 16.97 4.57
N ALA A 225 -11.81 16.08 3.73
CA ALA A 225 -13.13 16.22 3.13
C ALA A 225 -14.24 16.26 4.19
N LEU A 226 -14.18 15.38 5.20
CA LEU A 226 -15.11 15.41 6.34
C LEU A 226 -15.01 16.72 7.12
N PHE A 227 -13.79 17.20 7.37
CA PHE A 227 -13.56 18.45 8.10
C PHE A 227 -14.14 19.66 7.36
N VAL A 228 -13.87 19.79 6.06
CA VAL A 228 -14.41 20.87 5.21
C VAL A 228 -15.93 20.80 5.15
N ALA A 229 -16.50 19.62 4.92
CA ALA A 229 -17.95 19.43 4.90
C ALA A 229 -18.61 19.78 6.25
N ARG A 230 -17.93 19.48 7.35
CA ARG A 230 -18.36 19.84 8.71
C ARG A 230 -18.29 21.35 8.95
N MET A 231 -17.23 22.03 8.47
CA MET A 231 -17.12 23.50 8.53
C MET A 231 -18.23 24.18 7.72
N ALA A 232 -18.59 23.61 6.57
CA ALA A 232 -19.74 24.04 5.76
C ALA A 232 -21.10 23.70 6.39
N ARG A 233 -21.13 23.16 7.62
CA ARG A 233 -22.34 22.77 8.37
C ARG A 233 -23.25 21.79 7.62
N LEU A 234 -22.68 20.97 6.75
CA LEU A 234 -23.44 19.94 6.02
C LEU A 234 -23.94 18.85 6.98
N GLY A 235 -25.06 18.21 6.67
CA GLY A 235 -25.57 17.06 7.42
C GLY A 235 -24.63 15.84 7.32
N LEU A 236 -24.72 14.90 8.28
CA LEU A 236 -23.85 13.72 8.34
C LEU A 236 -23.78 12.94 7.01
N ARG A 237 -24.94 12.71 6.36
CA ARG A 237 -24.99 12.00 5.08
C ARG A 237 -24.20 12.74 3.99
N ALA A 238 -24.35 14.06 3.91
CA ALA A 238 -23.60 14.88 2.96
C ALA A 238 -22.10 14.87 3.27
N GLN A 239 -21.69 14.93 4.55
CA GLN A 239 -20.28 14.80 4.94
C GLN A 239 -19.68 13.48 4.45
N LEU A 240 -20.38 12.37 4.65
CA LEU A 240 -19.91 11.03 4.26
C LEU A 240 -19.88 10.87 2.72
N VAL A 241 -20.85 11.44 2.00
CA VAL A 241 -20.83 11.49 0.53
C VAL A 241 -19.65 12.32 0.03
N CYS A 242 -19.40 13.50 0.60
CA CYS A 242 -18.24 14.32 0.25
C CYS A 242 -16.92 13.56 0.46
N ALA A 243 -16.78 12.84 1.57
CA ALA A 243 -15.60 12.02 1.83
C ALA A 243 -15.45 10.86 0.84
N GLY A 244 -16.54 10.18 0.50
CA GLY A 244 -16.55 9.10 -0.49
C GLY A 244 -16.16 9.59 -1.88
N VAL A 245 -16.72 10.74 -2.30
CA VAL A 245 -16.36 11.37 -3.58
C VAL A 245 -14.88 11.79 -3.59
N ALA A 246 -14.39 12.41 -2.52
CA ALA A 246 -12.99 12.82 -2.42
C ALA A 246 -12.03 11.63 -2.52
N LEU A 247 -12.35 10.49 -1.88
CA LEU A 247 -11.58 9.26 -1.99
C LEU A 247 -11.55 8.72 -3.43
N MET A 248 -12.69 8.71 -4.11
CA MET A 248 -12.78 8.24 -5.50
C MET A 248 -11.99 9.14 -6.46
N VAL A 249 -12.10 10.46 -6.29
CA VAL A 249 -11.32 11.44 -7.07
C VAL A 249 -9.83 11.26 -6.81
N TYR A 250 -9.41 11.07 -5.55
CA TYR A 250 -8.00 10.84 -5.22
C TYR A 250 -7.47 9.53 -5.82
N ALA A 251 -8.23 8.44 -5.73
CA ALA A 251 -7.86 7.17 -6.34
C ALA A 251 -7.74 7.27 -7.87
N ALA A 252 -8.61 8.05 -8.52
CA ALA A 252 -8.54 8.32 -9.95
C ALA A 252 -7.30 9.16 -10.33
N LEU A 253 -6.92 10.13 -9.49
CA LEU A 253 -5.78 11.02 -9.72
C LEU A 253 -4.43 10.31 -9.55
N VAL A 254 -4.29 9.45 -8.54
CA VAL A 254 -3.07 8.67 -8.29
C VAL A 254 -2.96 7.47 -9.21
N GLY A 255 -4.10 6.93 -9.66
CA GLY A 255 -4.19 5.72 -10.46
C GLY A 255 -4.29 4.43 -9.63
N PRO A 256 -4.39 3.27 -10.30
CA PRO A 256 -4.71 1.99 -9.67
C PRO A 256 -3.50 1.37 -8.95
N GLN A 257 -3.06 1.99 -7.86
CA GLN A 257 -2.04 1.42 -6.98
C GLN A 257 -2.70 0.48 -5.95
N PRO A 258 -2.17 -0.74 -5.71
CA PRO A 258 -2.80 -1.70 -4.81
C PRO A 258 -3.05 -1.17 -3.38
N SER A 259 -2.13 -0.35 -2.87
CA SER A 259 -2.25 0.31 -1.56
C SER A 259 -3.42 1.29 -1.50
N VAL A 260 -3.60 2.09 -2.55
CA VAL A 260 -4.67 3.08 -2.73
C VAL A 260 -6.00 2.39 -2.91
N LEU A 261 -6.09 1.40 -3.80
CA LEU A 261 -7.32 0.64 -4.04
C LEU A 261 -7.87 0.05 -2.74
N ARG A 262 -7.00 -0.62 -1.97
CA ARG A 262 -7.38 -1.19 -0.67
C ARG A 262 -7.80 -0.12 0.34
N ALA A 263 -7.07 0.98 0.42
CA ALA A 263 -7.41 2.07 1.33
C ALA A 263 -8.74 2.73 0.96
N THR A 264 -9.00 2.94 -0.33
CA THR A 264 -10.27 3.46 -0.85
C THR A 264 -11.42 2.52 -0.55
N VAL A 265 -11.30 1.23 -0.86
CA VAL A 265 -12.37 0.25 -0.57
C VAL A 265 -12.62 0.13 0.93
N SER A 266 -11.58 0.02 1.76
CA SER A 266 -11.73 -0.04 3.22
C SER A 266 -12.36 1.24 3.78
N GLY A 267 -11.97 2.40 3.23
CA GLY A 267 -12.55 3.70 3.58
C GLY A 267 -14.03 3.80 3.23
N LEU A 268 -14.41 3.41 2.01
CA LEU A 268 -15.81 3.37 1.58
C LEU A 268 -16.67 2.43 2.44
N VAL A 269 -16.15 1.25 2.78
CA VAL A 269 -16.80 0.31 3.71
C VAL A 269 -17.02 0.96 5.07
N GLY A 270 -16.00 1.66 5.59
CA GLY A 270 -16.10 2.42 6.83
C GLY A 270 -17.19 3.50 6.76
N LEU A 271 -17.24 4.27 5.66
CA LEU A 271 -18.26 5.31 5.46
C LEU A 271 -19.68 4.72 5.41
N VAL A 272 -19.88 3.61 4.69
CA VAL A 272 -21.19 2.92 4.61
C VAL A 272 -21.61 2.37 5.97
N ALA A 273 -20.67 1.83 6.76
CA ALA A 273 -20.96 1.35 8.10
C ALA A 273 -21.44 2.48 9.03
N ILE A 274 -20.84 3.67 8.94
CA ILE A 274 -21.28 4.84 9.68
C ILE A 274 -22.70 5.24 9.29
N ILE A 275 -23.04 5.25 7.99
CA ILE A 275 -24.41 5.54 7.51
C ILE A 275 -25.41 4.52 8.05
N SER A 276 -25.00 3.26 8.12
CA SER A 276 -25.82 2.14 8.59
C SER A 276 -25.93 2.07 10.11
N SER A 277 -25.35 3.03 10.85
CA SER A 277 -25.23 3.02 12.32
C SER A 277 -24.60 1.72 12.85
N SER A 278 -23.76 1.09 12.04
CA SER A 278 -23.08 -0.16 12.36
C SER A 278 -21.64 0.11 12.80
N ARG A 279 -21.13 -0.74 13.70
CA ARG A 279 -19.72 -0.69 14.06
C ARG A 279 -18.91 -1.42 12.98
N ALA A 280 -18.25 -0.68 12.11
CA ALA A 280 -17.20 -1.25 11.26
C ALA A 280 -15.91 -1.37 12.08
N GLU A 281 -15.59 -2.60 12.48
CA GLU A 281 -14.27 -2.90 12.97
C GLU A 281 -13.26 -2.81 11.80
N PRO A 282 -12.07 -2.23 12.00
CA PRO A 282 -11.06 -2.08 10.95
C PRO A 282 -10.69 -3.39 10.25
N ILE A 283 -10.73 -4.51 10.98
CA ILE A 283 -10.44 -5.84 10.43
C ILE A 283 -11.50 -6.29 9.41
N HIS A 284 -12.77 -5.97 9.65
CA HIS A 284 -13.87 -6.30 8.72
C HIS A 284 -13.75 -5.50 7.43
N ALA A 285 -13.44 -4.21 7.53
CA ALA A 285 -13.19 -3.36 6.36
C ALA A 285 -12.00 -3.90 5.54
N LEU A 286 -10.93 -4.32 6.21
CA LEU A 286 -9.78 -4.95 5.55
C LEU A 286 -10.18 -6.26 4.85
N CYS A 287 -10.88 -7.17 5.53
CA CYS A 287 -11.32 -8.44 4.94
C CYS A 287 -12.23 -8.22 3.72
N LEU A 288 -13.19 -7.30 3.81
CA LEU A 288 -14.07 -6.98 2.69
C LEU A 288 -13.31 -6.34 1.53
N SER A 289 -12.30 -5.51 1.83
CA SER A 289 -11.42 -4.95 0.80
C SER A 289 -10.62 -6.03 0.07
N VAL A 290 -10.10 -7.03 0.79
CA VAL A 290 -9.36 -8.15 0.20
C VAL A 290 -10.28 -8.99 -0.68
N VAL A 291 -11.46 -9.36 -0.18
CA VAL A 291 -12.42 -10.16 -0.95
C VAL A 291 -12.85 -9.40 -2.20
N GLY A 292 -13.27 -8.14 -2.08
CA GLY A 292 -13.72 -7.35 -3.21
C GLY A 292 -12.63 -7.15 -4.27
N LEU A 293 -11.43 -6.75 -3.85
CA LEU A 293 -10.33 -6.46 -4.77
C LEU A 293 -9.81 -7.70 -5.48
N VAL A 294 -9.65 -8.84 -4.77
CA VAL A 294 -9.19 -10.09 -5.40
C VAL A 294 -10.25 -10.66 -6.36
N LEU A 295 -11.54 -10.47 -6.08
CA LEU A 295 -12.60 -10.89 -6.99
C LEU A 295 -12.69 -10.01 -8.25
N VAL A 296 -12.42 -8.71 -8.15
CA VAL A 296 -12.39 -7.80 -9.30
C VAL A 296 -11.09 -8.00 -10.10
N ASP A 297 -9.97 -8.09 -9.40
CA ASP A 297 -8.65 -8.29 -9.99
C ASP A 297 -7.86 -9.37 -9.22
N SER A 298 -8.04 -10.63 -9.64
CA SER A 298 -7.29 -11.80 -9.18
C SER A 298 -5.76 -11.67 -9.27
N GLY A 299 -5.21 -10.77 -10.11
CA GLY A 299 -3.77 -10.53 -10.18
C GLY A 299 -3.21 -9.94 -8.89
N LEU A 300 -4.03 -9.19 -8.14
CA LEU A 300 -3.66 -8.66 -6.82
C LEU A 300 -3.32 -9.76 -5.81
N ALA A 301 -3.79 -10.99 -6.01
CA ALA A 301 -3.51 -12.11 -5.11
C ALA A 301 -2.02 -12.50 -5.10
N VAL A 302 -1.29 -12.22 -6.18
CA VAL A 302 0.16 -12.48 -6.30
C VAL A 302 0.98 -11.19 -6.36
N ASP A 303 0.33 -10.03 -6.25
CA ASP A 303 0.99 -8.73 -6.22
C ASP A 303 1.61 -8.46 -4.85
N TYR A 304 2.91 -8.18 -4.85
CA TYR A 304 3.65 -7.92 -3.61
C TYR A 304 3.26 -6.62 -2.92
N ALA A 305 2.91 -5.56 -3.67
CA ALA A 305 2.52 -4.28 -3.07
C ALA A 305 1.17 -4.42 -2.35
N PHE A 306 0.22 -5.17 -2.94
CA PHE A 306 -1.02 -5.55 -2.29
C PHE A 306 -0.76 -6.38 -1.03
N ALA A 307 0.09 -7.41 -1.13
CA ALA A 307 0.43 -8.28 -0.03
C ALA A 307 1.03 -7.52 1.17
N LEU A 308 2.05 -6.68 0.91
CA LEU A 308 2.68 -5.82 1.90
C LEU A 308 1.68 -4.86 2.54
N SER A 309 0.78 -4.28 1.74
CA SER A 309 -0.25 -3.38 2.25
C SER A 309 -1.14 -4.11 3.25
N VAL A 310 -1.81 -5.19 2.83
CA VAL A 310 -2.75 -5.93 3.67
C VAL A 310 -2.06 -6.48 4.92
N ALA A 311 -0.85 -7.03 4.77
CA ALA A 311 -0.02 -7.52 5.87
C ALA A 311 0.30 -6.43 6.90
N ALA A 312 0.74 -5.25 6.44
CA ALA A 312 1.03 -4.11 7.32
C ALA A 312 -0.21 -3.69 8.10
N THR A 313 -1.36 -3.54 7.43
CA THR A 313 -2.60 -3.10 8.10
C THR A 313 -3.14 -4.16 9.07
N ALA A 314 -3.10 -5.44 8.70
CA ALA A 314 -3.45 -6.53 9.62
C ALA A 314 -2.53 -6.55 10.85
N GLY A 315 -1.21 -6.40 10.64
CA GLY A 315 -0.21 -6.32 11.70
C GLY A 315 -0.44 -5.13 12.63
N ILE A 316 -0.71 -3.94 12.09
CA ILE A 316 -1.02 -2.75 12.89
C ILE A 316 -2.28 -2.98 13.73
N ILE A 317 -3.36 -3.51 13.15
CA ILE A 317 -4.61 -3.75 13.88
C ILE A 317 -4.41 -4.79 15.01
N ALA A 318 -3.72 -5.89 14.73
CA ALA A 318 -3.59 -7.01 15.66
C ALA A 318 -2.47 -6.85 16.70
N LEU A 319 -1.28 -6.39 16.27
CA LEU A 319 -0.07 -6.39 17.09
C LEU A 319 0.22 -5.05 17.77
N SER A 320 -0.16 -3.92 17.16
CA SER A 320 0.15 -2.59 17.71
C SER A 320 -0.36 -2.41 19.16
N PRO A 321 -1.60 -2.81 19.53
CA PRO A 321 -2.07 -2.68 20.91
C PRO A 321 -1.28 -3.52 21.93
N VAL A 322 -0.85 -4.71 21.51
CA VAL A 322 -0.06 -5.64 22.33
C VAL A 322 1.35 -5.07 22.55
N ILE A 323 2.00 -4.63 21.46
CA ILE A 323 3.34 -4.04 21.49
C ILE A 323 3.32 -2.74 22.29
N TYR A 324 2.33 -1.88 22.10
CA TYR A 324 2.17 -0.64 22.86
C TYR A 324 2.10 -0.92 24.37
N ARG A 325 1.28 -1.89 24.81
CA ARG A 325 1.22 -2.29 26.24
C ARG A 325 2.55 -2.82 26.76
N ALA A 326 3.31 -3.51 25.91
CA ALA A 326 4.63 -4.03 26.27
C ALA A 326 5.64 -2.90 26.48
N ILE A 327 5.74 -1.99 25.51
CA ILE A 327 6.66 -0.84 25.56
C ILE A 327 6.26 0.13 26.68
N ALA A 328 4.97 0.46 26.79
CA ALA A 328 4.47 1.37 27.83
C ALA A 328 4.84 0.87 29.24
N TYR A 329 4.80 -0.44 29.48
CA TYR A 329 5.23 -1.04 30.74
C TYR A 329 6.73 -0.90 30.99
N VAL A 330 7.58 -1.08 29.97
CA VAL A 330 9.04 -0.97 30.09
C VAL A 330 9.49 0.49 30.20
N CYS A 331 8.77 1.42 29.56
CA CYS A 331 9.11 2.84 29.49
C CYS A 331 8.47 3.68 30.61
N VAL A 332 7.70 3.09 31.52
CA VAL A 332 7.20 3.76 32.76
C VAL A 332 8.28 4.60 33.46
N PRO A 333 9.51 4.11 33.71
CA PRO A 333 10.54 4.88 34.41
C PRO A 333 11.06 6.12 33.63
N ILE A 334 10.93 6.13 32.31
CA ILE A 334 11.51 7.17 31.44
C ILE A 334 10.49 8.29 31.12
N ARG A 335 9.21 8.12 31.49
CA ARG A 335 8.11 9.07 31.22
C ARG A 335 8.05 9.51 29.74
N ALA A 336 8.24 8.57 28.83
CA ALA A 336 8.16 8.83 27.40
C ALA A 336 6.74 9.32 27.00
N PRO A 337 6.59 10.25 26.04
CA PRO A 337 5.29 10.70 25.56
C PRO A 337 4.45 9.56 24.98
N ASP A 338 3.15 9.53 25.29
CA ASP A 338 2.23 8.47 24.83
C ASP A 338 2.21 8.34 23.30
N LEU A 339 2.24 9.48 22.59
CA LEU A 339 2.27 9.53 21.14
C LEU A 339 3.49 8.80 20.57
N LEU A 340 4.68 8.99 21.17
CA LEU A 340 5.91 8.33 20.73
C LEU A 340 5.79 6.81 20.89
N LEU A 341 5.25 6.35 22.03
CA LEU A 341 5.05 4.92 22.28
C LEU A 341 4.12 4.28 21.25
N ARG A 342 3.05 4.98 20.85
CA ARG A 342 2.14 4.52 19.80
C ARG A 342 2.81 4.46 18.43
N VAL A 343 3.55 5.49 18.05
CA VAL A 343 4.27 5.54 16.77
C VAL A 343 5.28 4.39 16.68
N VAL A 344 6.07 4.17 17.74
CA VAL A 344 7.01 3.04 17.81
C VAL A 344 6.28 1.69 17.74
N ALA A 345 5.17 1.54 18.47
CA ALA A 345 4.39 0.29 18.43
C ALA A 345 3.80 0.00 17.06
N VAL A 346 3.30 1.01 16.34
CA VAL A 346 2.80 0.89 14.97
C VAL A 346 3.93 0.52 14.01
N ALA A 347 5.09 1.19 14.09
CA ALA A 347 6.23 0.91 13.24
C ALA A 347 6.74 -0.52 13.42
N ILE A 348 6.91 -0.97 14.67
CA ILE A 348 7.31 -2.36 14.98
C ILE A 348 6.24 -3.34 14.48
N ALA A 349 4.95 -3.08 14.75
CA ALA A 349 3.87 -3.97 14.33
C ALA A 349 3.82 -4.18 12.81
N ALA A 350 3.98 -3.10 12.04
CA ALA A 350 4.02 -3.16 10.59
C ALA A 350 5.26 -3.93 10.12
N ASP A 351 6.45 -3.57 10.61
CA ASP A 351 7.73 -4.15 10.22
C ASP A 351 7.81 -5.65 10.51
N MET A 352 7.31 -6.10 11.67
CA MET A 352 7.27 -7.53 12.04
C MET A 352 6.53 -8.41 11.04
N VAL A 353 5.46 -7.89 10.41
CA VAL A 353 4.62 -8.66 9.49
C VAL A 353 5.05 -8.47 8.03
N THR A 354 5.61 -7.31 7.67
CA THR A 354 6.10 -7.04 6.32
C THR A 354 7.50 -7.58 6.07
N ALA A 355 8.37 -7.63 7.07
CA ALA A 355 9.77 -8.04 6.90
C ALA A 355 9.95 -9.44 6.27
N PRO A 356 9.17 -10.49 6.62
CA PRO A 356 9.27 -11.79 5.95
C PRO A 356 8.91 -11.73 4.45
N ILE A 357 7.94 -10.89 4.10
CA ILE A 357 7.51 -10.69 2.71
C ILE A 357 8.61 -9.95 1.94
N ILE A 358 9.17 -8.88 2.51
CA ILE A 358 10.30 -8.14 1.92
C ILE A 358 11.51 -9.07 1.74
N ALA A 359 11.80 -9.92 2.72
CA ALA A 359 12.87 -10.91 2.64
C ALA A 359 12.64 -11.92 1.51
N ALA A 360 11.38 -12.31 1.24
CA ALA A 360 11.06 -13.20 0.13
C ALA A 360 11.21 -12.52 -1.24
N MET A 361 10.92 -11.22 -1.32
CA MET A 361 11.01 -10.43 -2.54
C MET A 361 12.44 -10.08 -2.94
N VAL A 362 13.21 -9.52 -2.00
CA VAL A 362 14.50 -8.86 -2.28
C VAL A 362 15.67 -9.62 -1.65
N GLY A 363 15.40 -10.61 -0.78
CA GLY A 363 16.43 -11.35 -0.07
C GLY A 363 17.16 -10.54 1.01
N ARG A 364 16.68 -9.34 1.33
CA ARG A 364 17.27 -8.41 2.30
C ARG A 364 16.19 -7.80 3.20
N VAL A 365 16.57 -7.46 4.43
CA VAL A 365 15.72 -6.75 5.38
C VAL A 365 16.48 -5.54 5.92
N SER A 366 15.77 -4.43 6.12
CA SER A 366 16.31 -3.21 6.71
C SER A 366 16.23 -3.29 8.24
N LEU A 367 17.37 -3.17 8.93
CA LEU A 367 17.43 -3.13 10.39
C LEU A 367 17.11 -1.73 10.95
N VAL A 368 17.25 -0.71 10.11
CA VAL A 368 16.99 0.70 10.48
C VAL A 368 15.56 1.14 10.16
N SER A 369 14.75 0.27 9.53
CA SER A 369 13.37 0.52 9.12
C SER A 369 12.51 1.13 10.23
N VAL A 370 12.46 0.51 11.40
CA VAL A 370 11.65 1.00 12.53
C VAL A 370 12.09 2.41 12.95
N LEU A 371 13.40 2.64 13.06
CA LEU A 371 13.94 3.93 13.47
C LEU A 371 13.63 5.03 12.44
N ALA A 372 13.84 4.72 11.16
CA ALA A 372 13.55 5.63 10.05
C ALA A 372 12.07 6.01 10.03
N ASN A 373 11.18 5.03 10.16
CA ASN A 373 9.73 5.23 10.20
C ASN A 373 9.28 6.09 11.38
N VAL A 374 9.83 5.86 12.58
CA VAL A 374 9.52 6.66 13.78
C VAL A 374 9.98 8.10 13.60
N ALA A 375 11.14 8.34 12.98
CA ALA A 375 11.66 9.67 12.71
C ALA A 375 10.89 10.41 11.60
N ALA A 376 10.34 9.69 10.61
CA ALA A 376 9.57 10.27 9.50
C ALA A 376 8.08 10.49 9.84
N ALA A 377 7.51 9.72 10.76
CA ALA A 377 6.08 9.75 11.08
C ALA A 377 5.51 11.14 11.46
N PRO A 378 6.17 11.98 12.29
CA PRO A 378 5.62 13.26 12.72
C PRO A 378 5.42 14.26 11.58
N VAL A 379 6.28 14.20 10.57
CA VAL A 379 6.29 15.15 9.45
C VAL A 379 5.47 14.67 8.26
N THR A 380 5.31 13.34 8.11
CA THR A 380 4.62 12.73 6.95
C THR A 380 3.20 13.26 6.79
N GLY A 381 2.39 13.23 7.85
CA GLY A 381 1.00 13.72 7.78
C GLY A 381 0.91 15.21 7.45
N LEU A 382 1.84 16.02 7.95
CA LEU A 382 1.90 17.45 7.67
C LEU A 382 2.27 17.72 6.20
N ILE A 383 3.29 17.02 5.69
CA ILE A 383 3.70 17.10 4.28
C ILE A 383 2.53 16.70 3.37
N THR A 384 1.85 15.59 3.67
CA THR A 384 0.74 15.12 2.83
C THR A 384 -0.42 16.13 2.81
N VAL A 385 -0.86 16.61 3.97
CA VAL A 385 -1.99 17.56 4.05
C VAL A 385 -1.66 18.89 3.40
N LEU A 386 -0.51 19.49 3.71
CA LEU A 386 -0.08 20.74 3.09
C LEU A 386 0.19 20.55 1.59
N GLY A 387 0.74 19.41 1.20
CA GLY A 387 0.98 19.05 -0.20
C GLY A 387 -0.32 18.97 -1.00
N PHE A 388 -1.40 18.41 -0.42
CA PHE A 388 -2.72 18.46 -1.06
C PHE A 388 -3.26 19.88 -1.21
N VAL A 389 -3.08 20.72 -0.19
CA VAL A 389 -3.47 22.14 -0.28
C VAL A 389 -2.71 22.82 -1.41
N ALA A 390 -1.38 22.63 -1.49
CA ALA A 390 -0.55 23.16 -2.56
C ALA A 390 -0.98 22.61 -3.94
N ALA A 391 -1.29 21.32 -4.04
CA ALA A 391 -1.76 20.70 -5.28
C ALA A 391 -3.07 21.28 -5.78
N VAL A 392 -4.01 21.60 -4.88
CA VAL A 392 -5.28 22.28 -5.22
C VAL A 392 -5.04 23.74 -5.62
N LEU A 393 -4.20 24.47 -4.89
CA LEU A 393 -3.86 25.86 -5.21
C LEU A 393 -3.19 25.99 -6.57
N ALA A 394 -2.29 25.06 -6.91
CA ALA A 394 -1.61 25.01 -8.20
C ALA A 394 -2.55 24.82 -9.40
N GLN A 395 -3.79 24.35 -9.19
CA GLN A 395 -4.78 24.23 -10.27
C GLN A 395 -5.49 25.55 -10.59
N ILE A 396 -5.33 26.57 -9.75
CA ILE A 396 -6.01 27.86 -9.89
C ILE A 396 -4.94 28.90 -10.23
N PRO A 397 -4.77 29.31 -11.49
CA PRO A 397 -3.66 30.19 -11.90
C PRO A 397 -3.57 31.50 -11.11
N VAL A 398 -4.71 32.04 -10.68
CA VAL A 398 -4.79 33.27 -9.87
C VAL A 398 -4.27 33.07 -8.44
N LEU A 399 -4.30 31.84 -7.92
CA LEU A 399 -3.90 31.48 -6.55
C LEU A 399 -2.56 30.74 -6.48
N ASP A 400 -1.86 30.54 -7.60
CA ASP A 400 -0.61 29.79 -7.64
C ASP A 400 0.48 30.41 -6.74
N PHE A 401 0.48 31.74 -6.60
CA PHE A 401 1.37 32.44 -5.66
C PHE A 401 1.16 32.03 -4.19
N LEU A 402 -0.04 31.52 -3.82
CA LEU A 402 -0.33 30.99 -2.50
C LEU A 402 0.20 29.56 -2.29
N ALA A 403 0.54 28.83 -3.36
CA ALA A 403 1.21 27.54 -3.23
C ALA A 403 2.63 27.71 -2.70
N ALA A 404 3.31 28.83 -3.02
CA ALA A 404 4.67 29.13 -2.59
C ALA A 404 4.87 29.07 -1.06
N PRO A 405 4.12 29.82 -0.21
CA PRO A 405 4.32 29.75 1.24
C PRO A 405 4.03 28.37 1.82
N VAL A 406 3.08 27.62 1.25
CA VAL A 406 2.77 26.24 1.66
C VAL A 406 3.96 25.32 1.35
N LEU A 407 4.51 25.41 0.15
CA LEU A 407 5.66 24.63 -0.30
C LEU A 407 6.94 24.98 0.49
N TRP A 408 7.11 26.24 0.89
CA TRP A 408 8.22 26.66 1.76
C TRP A 408 8.18 26.01 3.13
N VAL A 409 6.98 25.79 3.70
CA VAL A 409 6.81 25.05 4.96
C VAL A 409 7.07 23.56 4.77
N ILE A 410 6.70 22.99 3.61
CA ILE A 410 6.92 21.56 3.31
C ILE A 410 8.42 21.25 3.12
N HIS A 411 9.16 22.16 2.48
CA HIS A 411 10.57 21.97 2.13
C HIS A 411 11.49 21.48 3.28
N PRO A 412 11.53 22.13 4.47
CA PRO A 412 12.37 21.64 5.58
C PRO A 412 11.92 20.28 6.11
N LEU A 413 10.63 19.95 6.01
CA LEU A 413 10.09 18.66 6.45
C LEU A 413 10.52 17.53 5.52
N THR A 414 10.51 17.76 4.21
CA THR A 414 11.02 16.79 3.23
C THR A 414 12.53 16.67 3.27
N TRP A 415 13.25 17.77 3.53
CA TRP A 415 14.68 17.74 3.82
C TRP A 415 14.98 16.85 5.03
N TRP A 416 14.19 16.92 6.09
CA TRP A 416 14.33 16.04 7.26
C TRP A 416 14.19 14.56 6.88
N ILE A 417 13.13 14.17 6.16
CA ILE A 417 12.94 12.77 5.73
C ILE A 417 14.12 12.29 4.89
N ARG A 418 14.58 13.10 3.92
CA ARG A 418 15.73 12.76 3.10
C ARG A 418 16.98 12.55 3.95
N ASN A 419 17.28 13.45 4.88
CA ASN A 419 18.50 13.33 5.69
C ASN A 419 18.45 12.11 6.59
N VAL A 420 17.30 11.80 7.18
CA VAL A 420 17.10 10.54 7.92
C VAL A 420 17.37 9.34 7.00
N ALA A 421 16.84 9.34 5.78
CA ALA A 421 17.07 8.27 4.81
C ALA A 421 18.55 8.13 4.47
N ARG A 422 19.23 9.22 4.08
CA ARG A 422 20.65 9.23 3.71
C ARG A 422 21.56 8.81 4.85
N VAL A 423 21.37 9.37 6.05
CA VAL A 423 22.21 9.05 7.21
C VAL A 423 22.06 7.59 7.61
N LEU A 424 20.82 7.07 7.65
CA LEU A 424 20.58 5.67 8.02
C LEU A 424 20.97 4.70 6.91
N ALA A 425 20.84 5.06 5.64
CA ALA A 425 21.29 4.25 4.50
C ALA A 425 22.82 4.13 4.45
N GLY A 426 23.54 5.19 4.86
CA GLY A 426 25.00 5.20 4.92
C GLY A 426 25.60 4.30 6.00
N VAL A 427 24.78 3.75 6.89
CA VAL A 427 25.24 2.81 7.92
C VAL A 427 25.49 1.45 7.28
N GLY A 428 26.73 0.94 7.35
CA GLY A 428 27.13 -0.30 6.66
C GLY A 428 26.33 -1.57 7.01
N TRP A 429 25.58 -1.57 8.11
CA TRP A 429 24.69 -2.66 8.54
C TRP A 429 23.19 -2.35 8.35
N ALA A 430 22.84 -1.27 7.65
CA ALA A 430 21.45 -0.84 7.45
C ALA A 430 20.57 -1.95 6.84
N THR A 431 21.12 -2.73 5.91
CA THR A 431 20.46 -3.88 5.29
C THR A 431 21.25 -5.16 5.51
N VAL A 432 20.57 -6.24 5.87
CA VAL A 432 21.18 -7.56 6.06
C VAL A 432 20.51 -8.58 5.13
N PRO A 433 21.27 -9.46 4.45
CA PRO A 433 20.70 -10.56 3.70
C PRO A 433 19.96 -11.50 4.67
N ALA A 434 18.70 -11.80 4.38
CA ALA A 434 17.85 -12.57 5.29
C ALA A 434 16.92 -13.49 4.49
N LYS A 435 16.76 -14.73 4.99
CA LYS A 435 15.76 -15.66 4.45
C LYS A 435 14.42 -15.42 5.16
N PRO A 436 13.27 -15.60 4.48
CA PRO A 436 11.96 -15.44 5.11
C PRO A 436 11.80 -16.26 6.40
N THR A 437 12.33 -17.49 6.41
CA THR A 437 12.28 -18.38 7.58
C THR A 437 13.03 -17.83 8.78
N SER A 438 14.25 -17.31 8.58
CA SER A 438 15.03 -16.68 9.66
C SER A 438 14.31 -15.45 10.23
N VAL A 439 13.68 -14.65 9.37
CA VAL A 439 12.94 -13.45 9.77
C VAL A 439 11.70 -13.82 10.59
N CYS A 440 10.92 -14.79 10.12
CA CYS A 440 9.77 -15.32 10.87
C CYS A 440 10.18 -15.89 12.24
N LEU A 441 11.30 -16.60 12.31
CA LEU A 441 11.80 -17.14 13.58
C LEU A 441 12.17 -16.01 14.55
N ILE A 442 12.96 -15.03 14.12
CA ILE A 442 13.41 -13.92 14.98
C ILE A 442 12.21 -13.12 15.49
N TYR A 443 11.34 -12.66 14.59
CA TYR A 443 10.16 -11.88 15.01
C TYR A 443 9.13 -12.74 15.76
N GLY A 444 9.02 -14.03 15.44
CA GLY A 444 8.20 -14.98 16.20
C GLY A 444 8.68 -15.14 17.65
N TRP A 445 10.01 -15.23 17.86
CA TRP A 445 10.61 -15.25 19.19
C TRP A 445 10.40 -13.94 19.95
N ILE A 446 10.55 -12.79 19.28
CA ILE A 446 10.28 -11.48 19.88
C ILE A 446 8.80 -11.39 20.30
N LEU A 447 7.88 -11.80 19.43
CA LEU A 447 6.46 -11.79 19.73
C LEU A 447 6.11 -12.74 20.88
N ALA A 448 6.69 -13.96 20.88
CA ALA A 448 6.52 -14.92 21.95
C ALA A 448 7.02 -14.36 23.29
N ALA A 449 8.16 -13.65 23.30
CA ALA A 449 8.68 -13.00 24.50
C ALA A 449 7.77 -11.86 24.99
N ILE A 450 7.15 -11.11 24.08
CA ILE A 450 6.18 -10.05 24.41
C ILE A 450 4.88 -10.63 24.98
N LEU A 451 4.40 -11.75 24.41
CA LEU A 451 3.15 -12.42 24.79
C LEU A 451 3.30 -13.38 25.97
N ALA A 452 4.52 -13.81 26.30
CA ALA A 452 4.79 -14.74 27.39
C ALA A 452 4.12 -14.22 28.68
N PRO A 453 3.32 -15.05 29.37
CA PRO A 453 2.67 -14.65 30.60
C PRO A 453 3.71 -14.08 31.57
N ARG A 454 3.55 -12.80 31.94
CA ARG A 454 4.38 -12.09 32.92
C ARG A 454 4.31 -12.67 34.34
N GLN A 455 3.73 -13.86 34.50
CA GLN A 455 3.56 -14.61 35.75
C GLN A 455 4.89 -15.02 36.41
N LEU A 456 6.04 -14.84 35.75
CA LEU A 456 7.36 -15.11 36.33
C LEU A 456 8.10 -13.87 36.89
N ARG A 457 7.53 -12.66 36.86
CA ARG A 457 8.08 -11.50 37.59
C ARG A 457 7.23 -11.16 38.81
N GLY A 458 7.25 -12.09 39.77
CA GLY A 458 6.88 -11.82 41.14
C GLY A 458 7.88 -10.86 41.79
N MET A 459 7.60 -9.55 41.74
CA MET A 459 7.98 -8.64 42.81
C MET A 459 6.84 -7.67 43.02
N ARG A 460 6.03 -7.98 44.04
CA ARG A 460 4.99 -7.10 44.59
C ARG A 460 5.54 -5.67 44.74
N PRO A 461 4.78 -4.62 44.42
CA PRO A 461 5.05 -3.33 45.07
C PRO A 461 4.93 -3.57 46.57
N LYS A 462 6.02 -3.37 47.32
CA LYS A 462 6.00 -3.35 48.78
C LYS A 462 4.87 -2.39 49.19
N ARG A 463 3.76 -2.94 49.66
CA ARG A 463 2.81 -2.20 50.50
C ARG A 463 3.64 -1.66 51.65
N ARG A 464 3.83 -0.35 51.68
CA ARG A 464 4.44 0.35 52.82
C ARG A 464 3.42 0.26 53.94
N CYS A 465 3.55 -0.73 54.81
CA CYS A 465 2.99 -0.67 56.14
C CYS A 465 3.62 0.52 56.85
N ARG A 466 2.81 1.48 57.27
CA ARG A 466 2.98 2.26 58.50
C ARG A 466 1.59 2.67 58.97
N GLY A 467 1.03 1.85 59.86
CA GLY A 467 0.30 2.33 61.03
C GLY A 467 1.20 2.18 62.26
N ALA A 468 0.82 2.85 63.35
CA ALA A 468 1.55 3.10 64.61
C ALA A 468 2.50 4.32 64.51
N GLU A 469 2.28 5.44 65.18
CA GLU A 469 1.46 5.81 66.35
C GLU A 469 0.85 7.21 66.18
#